data_AF-A0A4V1YA91-F1
#
_entry.id   AF-A0A4V1YA91-F1
#
_cell.length_a   1.000
_cell.length_b   1.000
_cell.length_c   1.000
_cell.angle_alpha   90.00
_cell.angle_beta   90.00
_cell.angle_gamma   90.00
#
_symmetry.space_group_name_H-M   'P 1'
#
loop_
_entity.id
_entity.type
_entity.pdbx_description
1 polymer ?
#
loop_
_entity_poly.entity_id
_entity_poly.type
_entity_poly.pdbx_seq_one_letter_code
_entity_poly.pdbx_strand_id
1 'polypeptide(L)'
;MKLYVCSNSTNGIKNIDGIYYLITEEGECLASHLCSSKYYAKGDLYENRPERIKKYTERFGKCKCLYLGEDDMTFEKLLELNYKFAQEEK
;
A
#
# COMPACT_ATOMS: atom_id res chain seq x y z
N MET A 1 3.46 3.52 11.70
CA MET A 1 3.09 3.69 10.29
C MET A 1 2.28 2.50 9.81
N LYS A 2 1.10 2.70 9.24
CA LYS A 2 0.37 1.68 8.49
C LYS A 2 0.71 1.77 7.00
N LEU A 3 0.84 0.61 6.38
CA LEU A 3 1.00 0.45 4.94
C LEU A 3 -0.17 -0.37 4.41
N TYR A 4 -0.81 0.11 3.35
CA TYR A 4 -1.96 -0.53 2.74
C TYR A 4 -1.58 -1.17 1.42
N VAL A 5 -1.86 -2.46 1.31
CA VAL A 5 -1.90 -3.18 0.04
C VAL A 5 -3.28 -3.01 -0.55
N CYS A 6 -3.38 -2.33 -1.69
CA CYS A 6 -4.62 -2.19 -2.45
C CYS A 6 -4.42 -2.64 -3.89
N SER A 7 -5.46 -3.19 -4.51
CA SER A 7 -5.45 -3.58 -5.91
C SER A 7 -5.88 -2.43 -6.81
N ASN A 8 -5.59 -2.48 -8.11
CA ASN A 8 -6.10 -1.51 -9.08
C ASN A 8 -7.59 -1.73 -9.44
N SER A 9 -8.33 -2.45 -8.59
CA SER A 9 -9.78 -2.60 -8.72
C SER A 9 -10.51 -1.33 -8.28
N THR A 10 -11.79 -1.21 -8.66
CA THR A 10 -12.62 -0.01 -8.41
C THR A 10 -12.69 0.46 -6.95
N ASN A 11 -12.51 -0.46 -5.99
CA ASN A 11 -12.53 -0.14 -4.56
C ASN A 11 -11.23 -0.53 -3.85
N GLY A 12 -10.18 -0.90 -4.59
CA GLY A 12 -8.89 -1.27 -4.01
C GLY A 12 -8.80 -2.58 -3.22
N ILE A 13 -9.92 -3.30 -3.03
CA ILE A 13 -9.99 -4.44 -2.08
C ILE A 13 -10.03 -5.79 -2.81
N LYS A 14 -10.52 -5.83 -4.05
CA LYS A 14 -10.76 -7.09 -4.76
C LYS A 14 -9.46 -7.86 -4.98
N ASN A 15 -9.56 -9.18 -4.84
CA ASN A 15 -8.55 -10.10 -5.36
C ASN A 15 -8.65 -10.14 -6.89
N ILE A 16 -7.58 -9.82 -7.57
CA ILE A 16 -7.49 -9.70 -9.02
C ILE A 16 -6.17 -10.28 -9.54
N ASP A 17 -6.18 -10.62 -10.83
CA ASP A 17 -4.96 -10.75 -11.62
C ASP A 17 -4.63 -9.38 -12.23
N GLY A 18 -3.72 -8.64 -11.60
CA GLY A 18 -3.54 -7.22 -11.89
C GLY A 18 -2.52 -6.52 -11.00
N ILE A 19 -2.56 -5.19 -11.01
CA ILE A 19 -1.58 -4.39 -10.28
C ILE A 19 -2.04 -4.21 -8.83
N TYR A 20 -1.09 -4.39 -7.91
CA TYR A 20 -1.22 -4.05 -6.50
C TYR A 20 -0.24 -2.96 -6.14
N TYR A 21 -0.66 -2.09 -5.22
CA TYR A 21 0.11 -0.96 -4.71
C TYR A 21 0.35 -1.12 -3.22
N LEU A 22 1.48 -0.61 -2.75
CA LEU A 22 1.80 -0.41 -1.35
C LEU A 22 1.81 1.09 -1.07
N ILE A 23 0.84 1.56 -0.28
CA ILE A 23 0.63 3.00 -0.02
C ILE A 23 0.69 3.25 1.49
N THR A 24 1.30 4.33 1.94
CA THR A 24 1.32 4.72 3.37
C THR A 24 -0.05 5.22 3.82
N GLU A 25 -0.27 5.31 5.14
CA GLU A 25 -1.47 5.97 5.70
C GLU A 25 -1.53 7.48 5.49
N GLU A 26 -0.48 8.05 4.91
CA GLU A 26 -0.40 9.46 4.49
C GLU A 26 -0.64 9.62 2.99
N GLY A 27 -0.79 8.52 2.24
CA GLY A 27 -1.06 8.54 0.81
C GLY A 27 0.18 8.41 -0.09
N GLU A 28 1.38 8.26 0.44
CA GLU A 28 2.59 8.06 -0.36
C GLU A 28 2.58 6.66 -1.00
N CYS A 29 2.69 6.57 -2.31
CA CYS A 29 2.85 5.29 -3.01
C CYS A 29 4.31 4.83 -2.98
N LEU A 30 4.60 3.75 -2.25
CA LEU A 30 5.96 3.26 -2.02
C LEU A 30 6.43 2.22 -3.06
N ALA A 31 5.51 1.38 -3.55
CA ALA A 31 5.82 0.30 -4.49
C ALA A 31 4.57 -0.17 -5.23
N SER A 32 4.76 -0.79 -6.39
CA SER A 32 3.70 -1.48 -7.14
C SER A 32 4.21 -2.80 -7.70
N HIS A 33 3.32 -3.78 -7.85
CA HIS A 33 3.65 -5.10 -8.42
C HIS A 33 2.46 -5.67 -9.19
N LEU A 34 2.72 -6.22 -10.39
CA LEU A 34 1.75 -7.03 -11.11
C LEU A 34 1.73 -8.43 -10.49
N CYS A 35 0.56 -8.87 -10.02
CA CYS A 35 0.43 -10.13 -9.30
C CYS A 35 -0.90 -10.81 -9.65
N SER A 36 -0.91 -12.14 -9.64
CA SER A 36 -2.10 -12.93 -9.93
C SER A 36 -3.09 -12.99 -8.76
N SER A 37 -2.68 -12.55 -7.56
CA SER A 37 -3.52 -12.61 -6.36
C SER A 37 -3.01 -11.72 -5.23
N LYS A 38 -3.94 -11.17 -4.45
CA LYS A 38 -3.66 -10.30 -3.30
C LYS A 38 -2.82 -11.01 -2.24
N TYR A 39 -3.04 -12.30 -2.07
CA TYR A 39 -2.36 -13.11 -1.05
C TYR A 39 -0.85 -13.22 -1.29
N TYR A 40 -0.42 -13.18 -2.55
CA TYR A 40 0.99 -13.13 -2.92
C TYR A 40 1.52 -11.69 -2.92
N ALA A 41 0.69 -10.74 -3.40
CA ALA A 41 1.07 -9.35 -3.52
C ALA A 41 1.60 -8.74 -2.21
N LYS A 42 1.03 -9.08 -1.05
CA LYS A 42 1.53 -8.55 0.25
C LYS A 42 2.96 -9.00 0.57
N GLY A 43 3.29 -10.25 0.26
CA GLY A 43 4.64 -10.78 0.36
C GLY A 43 5.58 -10.09 -0.63
N ASP A 44 5.18 -9.98 -1.90
CA ASP A 44 5.99 -9.39 -2.96
C ASP A 44 6.22 -7.89 -2.81
N LEU A 45 5.24 -7.19 -2.23
CA LEU A 45 5.30 -5.76 -1.96
C LEU A 45 6.10 -5.45 -0.69
N TYR A 46 5.96 -6.24 0.38
CA TYR A 46 6.54 -5.87 1.67
C TYR A 46 7.01 -7.04 2.54
N GLU A 47 6.16 -8.00 2.89
CA GLU A 47 6.45 -8.94 3.99
C GLU A 47 7.66 -9.86 3.73
N ASN A 48 7.93 -10.18 2.46
CA ASN A 48 9.08 -11.01 2.06
C ASN A 48 10.24 -10.18 1.47
N ARG A 49 10.25 -8.86 1.71
CA ARG A 49 11.23 -7.92 1.16
C ARG A 49 12.06 -7.29 2.29
N PRO A 50 13.08 -7.98 2.83
CA PRO A 50 13.86 -7.50 3.97
C PRO A 50 14.50 -6.13 3.72
N GLU A 51 14.88 -5.84 2.48
CA GLU A 51 15.41 -4.54 2.06
C GLU A 51 14.39 -3.40 2.19
N ARG A 52 13.12 -3.66 1.84
CA ARG A 52 12.03 -2.69 1.98
C ARG A 52 11.63 -2.53 3.44
N ILE A 53 11.55 -3.63 4.19
CA ILE A 53 11.28 -3.61 5.63
C ILE A 53 12.32 -2.74 6.34
N LYS A 54 13.61 -2.93 6.06
CA LYS A 54 14.69 -2.10 6.63
C LYS A 54 14.52 -0.64 6.24
N LYS A 55 14.44 -0.33 4.93
CA LYS A 55 14.31 1.03 4.41
C LYS A 55 13.12 1.79 5.00
N TYR A 56 11.95 1.16 5.05
CA TYR A 56 10.73 1.81 5.56
C TYR A 56 10.70 1.88 7.08
N THR A 57 11.33 0.94 7.77
CA THR A 57 11.50 1.03 9.23
C THR A 57 12.44 2.17 9.62
N GLU A 58 13.52 2.40 8.86
CA GLU A 58 14.42 3.53 9.08
C GLU A 58 13.74 4.88 8.81
N ARG A 59 12.86 4.96 7.80
CA ARG A 59 12.16 6.21 7.44
C ARG A 59 10.95 6.52 8.32
N PHE A 60 10.13 5.52 8.65
CA PHE A 60 8.82 5.72 9.28
C PHE A 60 8.69 5.07 10.66
N GLY A 61 9.74 4.41 11.14
CA GLY A 61 9.67 3.53 12.30
C GLY A 61 8.89 2.24 12.02
N LYS A 62 8.39 1.58 13.08
CA LYS A 62 7.71 0.29 12.94
C LYS A 62 6.49 0.42 12.02
N CYS A 63 6.51 -0.35 10.92
CA CYS A 63 5.45 -0.41 9.93
C CYS A 63 4.53 -1.63 10.15
N LYS A 64 3.23 -1.45 9.99
CA LYS A 64 2.22 -2.51 9.98
C LYS A 64 1.60 -2.59 8.58
N CYS A 65 1.77 -3.71 7.90
CA CYS A 65 1.22 -3.94 6.56
C CYS A 65 -0.17 -4.58 6.65
N LEU A 66 -1.16 -3.95 6.04
CA LEU A 66 -2.57 -4.34 6.03
C LEU A 66 -3.06 -4.43 4.59
N TYR A 67 -4.07 -5.27 4.33
CA TYR A 67 -4.87 -5.07 3.12
C TYR A 67 -5.83 -3.90 3.35
N LEU A 68 -6.13 -3.16 2.28
CA LEU A 68 -7.19 -2.16 2.35
C LEU A 68 -8.51 -2.81 2.77
N GLY A 69 -9.24 -2.18 3.70
CA GLY A 69 -10.48 -2.69 4.28
C GLY A 69 -10.32 -3.67 5.46
N GLU A 70 -9.10 -3.91 5.96
CA GLU A 70 -8.88 -4.62 7.23
C GLU A 70 -9.06 -3.73 8.47
N ASP A 71 -9.13 -2.42 8.28
CA ASP A 71 -9.45 -1.42 9.30
C ASP A 71 -10.39 -0.34 8.71
N ASP A 72 -10.54 0.80 9.40
CA ASP A 72 -11.44 1.88 8.99
C ASP A 72 -10.96 2.65 7.73
N MET A 73 -9.80 2.31 7.15
CA MET A 73 -9.29 2.96 5.94
C MET A 73 -10.10 2.54 4.71
N THR A 74 -10.68 3.53 4.02
CA THR A 74 -11.41 3.35 2.76
C THR A 74 -10.56 3.73 1.55
N PHE A 75 -10.96 3.24 0.38
CA PHE A 75 -10.29 3.59 -0.86
C PHE A 75 -10.39 5.09 -1.18
N GLU A 76 -11.56 5.68 -0.98
CA GLU A 76 -11.79 7.11 -1.21
C GLU A 76 -10.89 7.95 -0.30
N LYS A 77 -10.73 7.54 0.97
CA LYS A 77 -9.86 8.25 1.90
C LYS A 77 -8.40 8.14 1.51
N LEU A 78 -7.95 6.93 1.15
CA LEU A 78 -6.57 6.69 0.73
C LEU A 78 -6.24 7.45 -0.56
N LEU A 79 -7.19 7.54 -1.49
CA LEU A 79 -7.05 8.31 -2.72
C LEU A 79 -6.96 9.82 -2.44
N GLU A 80 -7.81 10.35 -1.55
CA GLU A 80 -7.74 11.76 -1.11
C GLU A 80 -6.37 12.09 -0.52
N LEU A 81 -5.84 11.21 0.33
CA LEU A 81 -4.51 11.36 0.95
C LEU A 81 -3.41 11.31 -0.10
N ASN A 82 -3.49 10.38 -1.06
CA ASN A 82 -2.53 10.31 -2.17
C ASN A 82 -2.52 11.58 -3.02
N TYR A 83 -3.69 12.16 -3.31
CA TYR A 83 -3.77 13.44 -4.02
C TYR A 83 -3.14 14.58 -3.22
N LYS A 84 -3.40 14.66 -1.90
CA LYS A 84 -2.81 15.68 -1.03
C LYS A 84 -1.29 15.55 -0.99
N PHE A 85 -0.78 14.34 -0.77
CA PHE A 85 0.65 14.06 -0.79
C PHE A 85 1.30 14.51 -2.11
N ALA A 86 0.67 14.18 -3.25
CA ALA A 86 1.16 14.59 -4.57
C ALA A 86 1.10 16.10 -4.85
N GLN A 87 0.37 16.88 -4.06
CA GLN A 87 0.34 18.34 -4.13
C GLN A 87 1.37 18.99 -3.20
N GLU A 88 1.63 18.40 -2.04
CA GLU A 88 2.61 18.88 -1.06
C GLU A 88 4.06 18.63 -1.51
N GLU A 89 4.29 17.57 -2.28
CA GLU A 89 5.60 17.23 -2.87
C GLU A 89 5.88 17.96 -4.20
N LYS A 90 5.03 18.91 -4.63
CA LYS A 90 5.26 19.77 -5.80
C LYS A 90 5.96 21.07 -5.44
#